data_AF-A0ABD2P0S3-F1
#
_entry.id   AF-A0ABD2P0S3-F1
#
_cell.length_a   1.000
_cell.length_b   1.000
_cell.length_c   1.000
_cell.angle_alpha   90.00
_cell.angle_beta   90.00
_cell.angle_gamma   90.00
#
_symmetry.space_group_name_H-M   'P 1'
#
loop_
_entity.id
_entity.type
_entity.pdbx_description
1 polymer ?
#
loop_
_entity_poly.entity_id
_entity_poly.type
_entity_poly.pdbx_seq_one_letter_code
_entity_poly.pdbx_strand_id
1 'polypeptide(L)'
;MAKTTLLSMLYRWKHYVLIPNRGDDNKTFIKTEFLRDTVESVDCGDEAARWLSQKIKQTNFGYRLGYYHADEPKWETRNPNKPIDDFNKQTPVEDLPAVIFRPNIVVDGSKPYDEDNWKSLKIGEDVILKNIKNCTRCVFSTTDPEGEPSRTLSRYRMNKGPEKGPLTGIHLKVNKSGLIKIGDPIFIAYF
;
A
#
# COMPACT_ATOMS: atom_id res chain seq x y z
N MET A 1 -43.41 -9.86 -3.88
CA MET A 1 -42.77 -10.66 -2.81
C MET A 1 -41.38 -11.06 -3.28
N ALA A 2 -40.35 -10.35 -2.84
CA ALA A 2 -38.95 -10.66 -3.16
C ALA A 2 -38.08 -10.31 -1.94
N LYS A 3 -37.78 -11.31 -1.11
CA LYS A 3 -36.83 -11.20 0.02
C LYS A 3 -36.17 -12.56 0.28
N THR A 4 -35.38 -13.07 -0.67
CA THR A 4 -34.54 -14.26 -0.39
C THR A 4 -33.26 -14.34 -1.24
N THR A 5 -32.55 -13.23 -1.46
CA THR A 5 -31.28 -13.29 -2.23
C THR A 5 -30.18 -12.36 -1.71
N LEU A 6 -30.26 -11.92 -0.44
CA LEU A 6 -29.27 -11.01 0.16
C LEU A 6 -28.64 -11.54 1.46
N LEU A 7 -28.84 -12.82 1.81
CA LEU A 7 -28.29 -13.41 3.03
C LEU A 7 -27.22 -14.50 2.82
N SER A 8 -26.88 -14.87 1.57
CA SER A 8 -25.97 -15.99 1.30
C SER A 8 -24.51 -15.61 0.98
N MET A 9 -24.15 -14.32 0.93
CA MET A 9 -22.78 -13.89 0.61
C MET A 9 -21.93 -13.44 1.81
N LEU A 10 -22.49 -13.35 3.03
CA LEU A 10 -21.78 -12.86 4.23
C LEU A 10 -21.22 -13.97 5.15
N TYR A 11 -21.27 -15.25 4.74
CA TYR A 11 -20.92 -16.40 5.61
C TYR A 11 -19.79 -17.32 5.10
N ARG A 12 -19.01 -16.91 4.10
CA ARG A 12 -17.77 -17.63 3.79
C ARG A 12 -16.63 -16.94 4.57
N TRP A 13 -15.87 -17.71 5.35
CA TRP A 13 -14.62 -17.32 6.05
C TRP A 13 -14.74 -16.74 7.47
N LYS A 14 -15.24 -17.53 8.44
CA LYS A 14 -14.96 -17.34 9.87
C LYS A 14 -13.93 -18.37 10.35
N HIS A 15 -12.67 -18.21 9.95
CA HIS A 15 -11.55 -18.89 10.62
C HIS A 15 -10.68 -17.79 11.21
N TYR A 16 -10.82 -17.58 12.53
CA TYR A 16 -9.96 -16.69 13.28
C TYR A 16 -8.82 -17.53 13.84
N VAL A 17 -7.60 -17.03 13.70
CA VAL A 17 -6.42 -17.61 14.36
C VAL A 17 -5.98 -16.64 15.43
N LEU A 18 -5.71 -17.15 16.63
CA LEU A 18 -5.18 -16.34 17.71
C LEU A 18 -3.73 -15.95 17.37
N ILE A 19 -3.42 -14.67 17.56
CA ILE A 19 -2.09 -14.11 17.39
C ILE A 19 -1.65 -13.48 18.71
N PRO A 20 -0.36 -13.58 19.09
CA PRO A 20 0.12 -13.03 20.35
C PRO A 20 -0.17 -11.54 20.44
N ASN A 21 -0.69 -11.11 21.60
CA ASN A 21 -0.91 -9.71 21.86
C ASN A 21 0.45 -9.00 22.05
N ARG A 22 0.45 -7.70 21.79
CA ARG A 22 1.60 -6.84 22.04
C ARG A 22 1.94 -6.74 23.54
N GLY A 23 1.00 -7.03 24.43
CA GLY A 23 1.24 -7.10 25.88
C GLY A 23 1.73 -8.44 26.42
N ASP A 24 1.82 -9.49 25.58
CA ASP A 24 2.15 -10.83 26.07
C ASP A 24 3.64 -10.94 26.46
N ASP A 25 3.91 -11.55 27.62
CA ASP A 25 5.28 -11.73 28.14
C ASP A 25 6.05 -12.84 27.39
N ASN A 26 5.34 -13.82 26.82
CA ASN A 26 5.91 -14.96 26.12
C ASN A 26 5.84 -14.80 24.60
N LYS A 27 6.73 -13.97 24.06
CA LYS A 27 6.88 -13.78 22.60
C LYS A 27 8.07 -14.54 22.07
N THR A 28 7.88 -15.19 20.93
CA THR A 28 8.98 -15.73 20.14
C THR A 28 9.38 -14.70 19.11
N PHE A 29 10.62 -14.23 19.16
CA PHE A 29 11.16 -13.30 18.18
C PHE A 29 11.84 -14.07 17.04
N ILE A 30 11.58 -13.64 15.82
CA ILE A 30 12.17 -14.17 14.60
C ILE A 30 12.84 -13.04 13.82
N LYS A 31 13.91 -13.37 13.11
CA LYS A 31 14.53 -12.46 12.14
C LYS A 31 13.85 -12.66 10.79
N THR A 32 13.33 -11.59 10.23
CA THR A 32 12.68 -11.57 8.93
C THR A 32 13.49 -10.71 7.99
N GLU A 33 13.87 -11.25 6.84
CA GLU A 33 14.44 -10.46 5.77
C GLU A 33 13.31 -9.79 5.00
N PHE A 34 13.33 -8.46 4.97
CA PHE A 34 12.41 -7.67 4.18
C PHE A 34 13.23 -6.77 3.26
N LEU A 35 13.15 -7.05 1.95
CA LEU A 35 14.03 -6.44 0.95
C LEU A 35 15.52 -6.69 1.29
N ARG A 36 16.29 -5.62 1.55
CA ARG A 36 17.72 -5.70 1.89
C ARG A 36 17.99 -5.56 3.39
N ASP A 37 16.93 -5.47 4.19
CA ASP A 37 17.02 -5.24 5.62
C ASP A 37 16.60 -6.48 6.39
N THR A 38 17.22 -6.68 7.55
CA THR A 38 16.79 -7.67 8.53
C THR A 38 16.00 -6.96 9.62
N VAL A 39 14.75 -7.37 9.80
CA VAL A 39 13.83 -6.81 10.78
C VAL A 39 13.45 -7.90 11.79
N GLU A 40 13.48 -7.54 13.07
CA GLU A 40 12.98 -8.41 14.12
C GLU A 40 11.45 -8.35 14.17
N SER A 41 10.81 -9.51 14.13
CA SER A 41 9.35 -9.66 14.16
C SER A 41 8.96 -10.65 15.25
N VAL A 42 7.73 -10.57 15.73
CA VAL A 42 7.16 -11.54 16.67
C VAL A 42 6.42 -12.61 15.89
N ASP A 43 6.71 -13.87 16.18
CA ASP A 43 6.08 -15.02 15.56
C ASP A 43 4.64 -15.21 16.04
N CYS A 44 3.74 -15.47 15.10
CA CYS A 44 2.31 -15.64 15.35
C CYS A 44 1.91 -17.05 15.81
N GLY A 45 2.86 -17.97 15.98
CA GLY A 45 2.65 -19.34 16.43
C GLY A 45 2.31 -20.33 15.31
N ASP A 46 2.32 -21.60 15.68
CA ASP A 46 2.18 -22.71 14.72
C ASP A 46 0.78 -22.83 14.11
N GLU A 47 -0.25 -22.37 14.81
CA GLU A 47 -1.61 -22.34 14.28
C GLU A 47 -1.70 -21.37 13.09
N ALA A 48 -1.16 -20.16 13.25
CA ALA A 48 -1.12 -19.15 12.19
C ALA A 48 -0.26 -19.62 11.02
N ALA A 49 0.90 -20.22 11.31
CA ALA A 49 1.79 -20.78 10.31
C ALA A 49 1.11 -21.90 9.49
N ARG A 50 0.44 -22.84 10.17
CA ARG A 50 -0.28 -23.95 9.52
C ARG A 50 -1.43 -23.44 8.68
N TRP A 51 -2.24 -22.55 9.22
CA TRP A 51 -3.36 -21.95 8.50
C TRP A 51 -2.88 -21.24 7.23
N LEU A 52 -1.84 -20.40 7.33
CA LEU A 52 -1.28 -19.68 6.19
C LEU A 52 -0.71 -20.64 5.13
N SER A 53 0.03 -21.66 5.57
CA SER A 53 0.62 -22.68 4.70
C SER A 53 -0.45 -23.47 3.95
N GLN A 54 -1.55 -23.83 4.62
CA GLN A 54 -2.66 -24.55 4.00
C GLN A 54 -3.38 -23.69 2.97
N LYS A 55 -3.59 -22.40 3.27
CA LYS A 55 -4.30 -21.50 2.36
C LYS A 55 -3.51 -21.18 1.09
N ILE A 56 -2.20 -20.99 1.20
CA ILE A 56 -1.37 -20.57 0.07
C ILE A 56 -0.77 -21.77 -0.67
N LYS A 57 -0.21 -22.75 0.05
CA LYS A 57 0.50 -23.89 -0.57
C LYS A 57 -0.27 -25.20 -0.55
N GLN A 58 -1.42 -25.26 0.12
CA GLN A 58 -2.15 -26.52 0.37
C GLN A 58 -1.30 -27.54 1.15
N THR A 59 -0.37 -27.05 1.99
CA THR A 59 0.50 -27.87 2.85
C THR A 59 0.35 -27.46 4.32
N ASN A 60 0.74 -28.32 5.26
CA ASN A 60 0.69 -28.00 6.70
C ASN A 60 1.91 -27.20 7.20
N PHE A 61 2.91 -26.98 6.35
CA PHE A 61 4.17 -26.33 6.68
C PHE A 61 4.69 -25.55 5.47
N GLY A 62 5.60 -24.59 5.72
CA GLY A 62 6.34 -23.87 4.68
C GLY A 62 6.29 -22.34 4.80
N TYR A 63 5.28 -21.79 5.47
CA TYR A 63 5.20 -20.36 5.79
C TYR A 63 4.97 -20.13 7.28
N ARG A 64 5.51 -19.02 7.78
CA ARG A 64 5.21 -18.49 9.11
C ARG A 64 4.69 -17.06 8.98
N LEU A 65 3.82 -16.67 9.89
CA LEU A 65 3.32 -15.31 10.00
C LEU A 65 4.07 -14.63 11.16
N GLY A 66 4.58 -13.43 10.93
CA GLY A 66 5.13 -12.60 11.99
C GLY A 66 4.64 -11.16 11.87
N TYR A 67 4.56 -10.46 12.99
CA TYR A 67 4.19 -9.04 13.03
C TYR A 67 5.34 -8.18 13.53
N TYR A 68 5.44 -6.96 13.00
CA TYR A 68 6.40 -5.97 13.46
C TYR A 68 5.91 -5.34 14.76
N HIS A 69 6.73 -5.39 15.81
CA HIS A 69 6.30 -5.10 17.17
C HIS A 69 6.74 -3.72 17.71
N ALA A 70 7.63 -3.02 17.00
CA ALA A 70 8.14 -1.73 17.46
C ALA A 70 7.10 -0.62 17.25
N ASP A 71 7.11 0.38 18.13
CA ASP A 71 6.25 1.57 18.04
C ASP A 71 6.61 2.48 16.87
N GLU A 72 7.89 2.47 16.48
CA GLU A 72 8.43 3.37 15.47
C GLU A 72 8.85 2.61 14.20
N PRO A 73 8.52 3.13 13.00
CA PRO A 73 8.94 2.53 11.75
C PRO A 73 10.44 2.75 11.51
N LYS A 74 11.19 1.68 11.21
CA LYS A 74 12.63 1.72 10.90
C LYS A 74 13.03 2.35 9.53
N TRP A 75 12.17 3.14 8.87
CA TRP A 75 12.34 3.50 7.44
C TRP A 75 13.22 4.75 7.15
N GLU A 76 14.13 5.16 8.03
CA GLU A 76 15.07 6.24 7.73
C GLU A 76 16.19 5.72 6.80
N THR A 77 16.03 5.84 5.47
CA THR A 77 17.10 6.07 4.45
C THR A 77 16.69 5.67 3.03
N ARG A 78 15.68 6.32 2.44
CA ARG A 78 15.58 6.38 0.97
C ARG A 78 15.93 7.79 0.51
N ASN A 79 17.18 7.96 0.06
CA ASN A 79 17.82 9.23 -0.29
C ASN A 79 17.06 9.96 -1.45
N PRO A 80 16.57 11.20 -1.24
CA PRO A 80 15.65 11.90 -2.16
C PRO A 80 16.31 12.66 -3.34
N ASN A 81 17.63 12.60 -3.53
CA ASN A 81 18.36 13.57 -4.37
C ASN A 81 18.70 13.12 -5.82
N LYS A 82 17.73 13.00 -6.73
CA LYS A 82 18.06 12.98 -8.18
C LYS A 82 16.98 13.61 -9.08
N PRO A 83 17.26 14.64 -9.91
CA PRO A 83 16.21 15.47 -10.54
C PRO A 83 15.97 15.24 -12.07
N ILE A 84 14.72 15.55 -12.51
CA ILE A 84 14.25 16.37 -13.69
C ILE A 84 14.68 15.91 -15.13
N ASP A 85 13.87 15.76 -16.19
CA ASP A 85 12.93 16.72 -16.81
C ASP A 85 11.89 16.15 -17.83
N ASP A 86 10.82 16.93 -17.96
CA ASP A 86 9.93 17.32 -19.09
C ASP A 86 8.97 16.44 -19.94
N PHE A 87 7.70 16.90 -19.89
CA PHE A 87 6.68 17.17 -20.93
C PHE A 87 5.76 16.10 -21.59
N ASN A 88 4.45 16.45 -21.50
CA ASN A 88 3.25 16.41 -22.38
C ASN A 88 2.49 15.15 -22.93
N LYS A 89 1.21 15.12 -22.50
CA LYS A 89 -0.10 14.95 -23.20
C LYS A 89 -0.76 13.56 -23.41
N GLN A 90 -1.92 13.44 -22.74
CA GLN A 90 -3.26 12.91 -23.11
C GLN A 90 -3.57 11.38 -23.10
N THR A 91 -4.42 11.00 -22.11
CA THR A 91 -5.60 10.07 -22.09
C THR A 91 -5.46 8.62 -22.64
N PRO A 92 -6.44 7.69 -22.53
CA PRO A 92 -7.52 7.41 -21.56
C PRO A 92 -7.50 5.93 -21.06
N VAL A 93 -7.93 5.63 -19.82
CA VAL A 93 -8.35 4.25 -19.44
C VAL A 93 -9.53 4.34 -18.46
N GLU A 94 -10.65 3.71 -18.82
CA GLU A 94 -11.89 3.66 -18.03
C GLU A 94 -11.72 2.81 -16.75
N ASP A 95 -12.21 3.37 -15.63
CA ASP A 95 -12.50 2.83 -14.29
C ASP A 95 -11.79 1.55 -13.83
N LEU A 96 -10.48 1.65 -13.57
CA LEU A 96 -9.75 0.69 -12.76
C LEU A 96 -9.98 0.96 -11.25
N PRO A 97 -10.40 -0.02 -10.44
CA PRO A 97 -10.58 0.18 -9.00
C PRO A 97 -9.27 0.59 -8.32
N ALA A 98 -9.26 1.72 -7.61
CA ALA A 98 -8.06 2.26 -6.94
C ALA A 98 -7.35 1.22 -6.04
N VAL A 99 -8.08 0.25 -5.49
CA VAL A 99 -7.57 -0.83 -4.62
C VAL A 99 -6.43 -1.64 -5.27
N ILE A 100 -6.39 -1.78 -6.59
CA ILE A 100 -5.32 -2.54 -7.29
C ILE A 100 -3.97 -1.82 -7.19
N PHE A 101 -3.99 -0.50 -7.04
CA PHE A 101 -2.81 0.33 -6.82
C PHE A 101 -2.38 0.36 -5.34
N ARG A 102 -3.20 -0.22 -4.44
CA ARG A 102 -2.98 -0.30 -2.99
C ARG A 102 -2.69 1.06 -2.32
N PRO A 103 -3.40 2.15 -2.65
CA PRO A 103 -3.22 3.42 -1.97
C PRO A 103 -3.69 3.33 -0.51
N ASN A 104 -3.08 4.13 0.36
CA ASN A 104 -3.61 4.34 1.71
C ASN A 104 -4.66 5.46 1.76
N ILE A 105 -4.51 6.48 0.91
CA ILE A 105 -5.40 7.64 0.80
C ILE A 105 -5.79 7.80 -0.67
N VAL A 106 -7.09 7.94 -0.93
CA VAL A 106 -7.64 8.28 -2.25
C VAL A 106 -8.31 9.64 -2.13
N VAL A 107 -7.97 10.55 -3.04
CA VAL A 107 -8.49 11.92 -3.07
C VAL A 107 -9.45 12.03 -4.25
N ASP A 108 -10.59 12.67 -4.00
CA ASP A 108 -11.60 12.99 -5.02
C ASP A 108 -11.54 14.49 -5.38
N GLY A 109 -12.08 14.86 -6.54
CA GLY A 109 -12.23 16.25 -6.98
C GLY A 109 -10.97 16.88 -7.60
N SER A 110 -9.89 16.12 -7.77
CA SER A 110 -8.70 16.58 -8.50
C SER A 110 -8.76 16.22 -9.97
N LYS A 111 -7.99 16.94 -10.80
CA LYS A 111 -7.78 16.52 -12.19
C LYS A 111 -7.00 15.20 -12.20
N PRO A 112 -7.14 14.37 -13.25
CA PRO A 112 -6.30 13.19 -13.40
C PRO A 112 -4.82 13.58 -13.29
N TYR A 113 -4.09 12.86 -12.43
CA TYR A 113 -2.66 13.01 -12.23
C TYR A 113 -2.20 14.35 -11.62
N ASP A 114 -3.13 15.14 -11.10
CA ASP A 114 -2.81 16.40 -10.44
C ASP A 114 -1.86 16.19 -9.24
N GLU A 115 -1.94 15.01 -8.61
CA GLU A 115 -1.09 14.61 -7.50
C GLU A 115 0.40 14.64 -7.80
N ASP A 116 0.79 14.48 -9.06
CA ASP A 116 2.18 14.53 -9.50
C ASP A 116 2.82 15.91 -9.20
N ASN A 117 2.01 16.97 -9.05
CA ASN A 117 2.45 18.34 -8.81
C ASN A 117 2.21 18.83 -7.37
N TRP A 118 1.74 17.97 -6.47
CA TRP A 118 1.49 18.36 -5.09
C TRP A 118 2.81 18.39 -4.32
N LYS A 119 3.13 19.54 -3.73
CA LYS A 119 4.30 19.73 -2.86
C LYS A 119 4.02 19.25 -1.43
N SER A 120 2.85 19.61 -0.92
CA SER A 120 2.38 19.18 0.40
C SER A 120 0.86 19.23 0.49
N LEU A 121 0.31 18.42 1.39
CA LEU A 121 -1.10 18.37 1.69
C LEU A 121 -1.32 18.65 3.16
N LYS A 122 -2.40 19.38 3.45
CA LYS A 122 -3.01 19.41 4.77
C LYS A 122 -4.35 18.69 4.68
N ILE A 123 -4.58 17.70 5.54
CA ILE A 123 -5.83 16.94 5.62
C ILE A 123 -6.50 17.25 6.96
N GLY A 124 -7.77 17.63 6.90
CA GLY A 124 -8.53 18.03 8.08
C GLY A 124 -7.90 19.23 8.78
N GLU A 125 -7.89 19.21 10.11
CA GLU A 125 -7.42 20.34 10.92
C GLU A 125 -5.89 20.45 10.98
N ASP A 126 -5.19 19.31 11.02
CA ASP A 126 -3.83 19.27 11.56
C ASP A 126 -2.84 18.32 10.88
N VAL A 127 -3.30 17.37 10.06
CA VAL A 127 -2.40 16.39 9.46
C VAL A 127 -1.68 17.02 8.28
N ILE A 128 -0.34 17.02 8.33
CA ILE A 128 0.50 17.60 7.28
C ILE A 128 1.31 16.49 6.64
N LEU A 129 1.15 16.34 5.34
CA LEU A 129 1.86 15.37 4.50
C LEU A 129 2.74 16.11 3.50
N LYS A 130 3.98 15.67 3.33
CA LYS A 130 4.91 16.23 2.34
C LYS A 130 5.15 15.22 1.23
N ASN A 131 5.08 15.67 -0.04
CA ASN A 131 5.46 14.83 -1.15
C ASN A 131 6.96 14.58 -1.14
N ILE A 132 7.34 13.31 -1.18
CA ILE A 132 8.73 12.87 -1.20
C ILE A 132 9.14 12.42 -2.59
N LYS A 133 8.25 11.73 -3.31
CA LYS A 133 8.49 11.25 -4.67
C LYS A 133 7.22 10.68 -5.30
N ASN A 134 7.22 10.57 -6.61
CA ASN A 134 6.18 9.80 -7.31
C ASN A 134 6.39 8.28 -7.08
N CYS A 135 5.28 7.55 -7.01
CA CYS A 135 5.27 6.10 -6.85
C CYS A 135 5.46 5.44 -8.21
N THR A 136 6.45 4.56 -8.34
CA THR A 136 6.60 3.69 -9.52
C THR A 136 6.12 2.29 -9.19
N ARG A 137 5.39 1.66 -10.12
CA ARG A 137 5.01 0.25 -9.98
C ARG A 137 6.06 -0.65 -10.61
N CYS A 138 6.36 -1.73 -9.89
CA CYS A 138 7.04 -2.88 -10.45
C CYS A 138 6.02 -3.89 -11.01
N VAL A 139 6.48 -4.75 -11.92
CA VAL A 139 5.70 -5.82 -12.57
C VAL A 139 5.04 -6.78 -11.56
N PHE A 140 5.59 -6.87 -10.35
CA PHE A 140 5.12 -7.75 -9.25
C PHE A 140 3.71 -7.45 -8.74
N SER A 141 3.14 -6.37 -9.21
CA SER A 141 1.94 -5.77 -8.65
C SER A 141 0.70 -6.01 -9.51
N THR A 142 0.87 -6.80 -10.58
CA THR A 142 -0.16 -7.18 -11.52
C THR A 142 -0.61 -8.61 -11.22
N THR A 143 -1.83 -8.78 -10.71
CA THR A 143 -2.46 -10.10 -10.52
C THR A 143 -2.98 -10.68 -11.84
N ASP A 144 -3.02 -9.85 -12.89
CA ASP A 144 -3.40 -10.23 -14.24
C ASP A 144 -2.25 -10.95 -14.98
N PRO A 145 -2.48 -12.15 -15.53
CA PRO A 145 -1.51 -12.86 -16.38
C PRO A 145 -1.05 -12.06 -17.61
N GLU A 146 -1.88 -11.14 -18.14
CA GLU A 146 -1.54 -10.34 -19.33
C GLU A 146 -0.70 -9.09 -19.01
N GLY A 147 -0.45 -8.81 -17.73
CA GLY A 147 0.39 -7.71 -17.28
C GLY A 147 -0.31 -6.36 -17.17
N GLU A 148 -1.63 -6.30 -17.24
CA GLU A 148 -2.43 -5.08 -17.08
C GLU A 148 -2.79 -4.76 -15.61
N PRO A 149 -2.75 -3.49 -15.17
CA PRO A 149 -2.65 -2.27 -15.97
C PRO A 149 -1.20 -1.80 -16.19
N SER A 150 -0.20 -2.51 -15.66
CA SER A 150 1.20 -2.08 -15.75
C SER A 150 1.66 -1.95 -17.19
N ARG A 151 1.24 -2.84 -18.09
CA ARG A 151 1.57 -2.78 -19.52
C ARG A 151 0.99 -1.54 -20.20
N THR A 152 -0.29 -1.25 -19.97
CA THR A 152 -0.93 -0.04 -20.49
C THR A 152 -0.31 1.22 -19.91
N LEU A 153 -0.14 1.30 -18.59
CA LEU A 153 0.53 2.43 -17.94
C LEU A 153 1.97 2.60 -18.40
N SER A 154 2.69 1.51 -18.71
CA SER A 154 4.06 1.59 -19.22
C SER A 154 4.15 2.23 -20.61
N ARG A 155 3.03 2.35 -21.34
CA ARG A 155 3.02 3.04 -22.65
C ARG A 155 3.01 4.56 -22.50
N TYR A 156 2.38 5.11 -21.45
CA TYR A 156 2.12 6.56 -21.35
C TYR A 156 2.48 7.21 -20.02
N ARG A 157 2.70 6.42 -18.96
CA ARG A 157 2.93 6.91 -17.59
C ARG A 157 4.25 6.39 -17.02
N MET A 158 5.20 5.99 -17.87
CA MET A 158 6.53 5.58 -17.40
C MET A 158 7.26 6.71 -16.69
N ASN A 159 7.85 6.39 -15.55
CA ASN A 159 8.73 7.29 -14.86
C ASN A 159 9.98 7.55 -15.70
N LYS A 160 10.21 8.83 -15.96
CA LYS A 160 11.41 9.31 -16.65
C LYS A 160 12.63 9.34 -15.73
N GLY A 161 12.40 9.34 -14.42
CA GLY A 161 13.44 9.32 -13.39
C GLY A 161 14.26 8.02 -13.32
N PRO A 162 15.13 7.90 -12.30
CA PRO A 162 16.03 6.75 -12.13
C PRO A 162 15.29 5.45 -11.82
N GLU A 163 14.15 5.53 -11.13
CA GLU A 163 13.29 4.37 -10.88
C GLU A 163 12.44 4.10 -12.12
N LYS A 164 12.70 3.01 -12.85
CA LYS A 164 11.89 2.66 -14.03
C LYS A 164 10.60 1.95 -13.60
N GLY A 165 9.48 2.42 -14.12
CA GLY A 165 8.16 1.82 -13.94
C GLY A 165 7.06 2.84 -14.16
N PRO A 166 5.82 2.42 -14.44
CA PRO A 166 4.71 3.34 -14.58
C PRO A 166 4.41 4.05 -13.26
N LEU A 167 4.08 5.34 -13.32
CA LEU A 167 3.69 6.16 -12.17
C LEU A 167 2.27 5.83 -11.75
N THR A 168 2.04 5.63 -10.46
CA THR A 168 0.70 5.39 -9.90
C THR A 168 0.57 6.07 -8.55
N GLY A 169 0.39 7.39 -8.58
CA GLY A 169 0.28 8.23 -7.39
C GLY A 169 1.64 8.63 -6.80
N ILE A 170 1.61 9.10 -5.56
CA ILE A 170 2.76 9.72 -4.88
C ILE A 170 3.02 9.09 -3.51
N HIS A 171 4.28 9.13 -3.07
CA HIS A 171 4.67 8.79 -1.72
C HIS A 171 4.74 10.05 -0.87
N LEU A 172 3.96 10.04 0.21
CA LEU A 172 3.88 11.12 1.17
C LEU A 172 4.59 10.74 2.46
N LYS A 173 5.33 11.68 3.04
CA LYS A 173 5.84 11.59 4.41
C LYS A 173 4.90 12.33 5.34
N VAL A 174 4.62 11.75 6.50
CA VAL A 174 3.95 12.44 7.60
C VAL A 174 4.91 13.44 8.22
N ASN A 175 4.60 14.73 8.10
CA ASN A 175 5.32 15.81 8.77
C ASN A 175 4.64 16.20 10.10
N LYS A 176 3.31 16.14 10.16
CA LYS A 176 2.53 16.25 11.40
C LYS A 176 1.46 15.16 11.40
N SER A 177 1.49 14.30 12.42
CA SER A 177 0.54 13.20 12.59
C SER A 177 -0.78 13.68 13.21
N GLY A 178 -1.82 12.88 13.03
CA GLY A 178 -3.16 13.14 13.55
C GLY A 178 -4.16 12.15 12.96
N LEU A 179 -5.42 12.28 13.36
CA LEU A 179 -6.50 11.46 12.82
C LEU A 179 -7.03 12.11 11.53
N ILE A 180 -7.29 11.28 10.52
CA ILE A 180 -7.99 11.67 9.30
C ILE A 180 -9.24 10.80 9.15
N LYS A 181 -10.27 11.36 8.52
CA LYS A 181 -11.55 10.69 8.25
C LYS A 181 -11.94 10.87 6.79
N ILE A 182 -12.75 9.94 6.28
CA ILE A 182 -13.35 10.07 4.96
C ILE A 182 -14.21 11.34 4.96
N GLY A 183 -14.03 12.18 3.94
CA GLY A 183 -14.73 13.46 3.80
C GLY A 183 -14.01 14.67 4.40
N ASP A 184 -12.86 14.48 5.06
CA ASP A 184 -12.05 15.61 5.52
C ASP A 184 -11.59 16.48 4.34
N PRO A 185 -11.62 17.81 4.48
CA PRO A 185 -11.12 18.70 3.43
C PRO A 185 -9.62 18.54 3.26
N ILE A 186 -9.16 18.68 2.02
CA ILE A 186 -7.77 18.59 1.65
C ILE A 186 -7.33 19.93 1.07
N PHE A 187 -6.28 20.51 1.65
CA PHE A 187 -5.65 21.71 1.15
C PHE A 187 -4.30 21.34 0.53
N ILE A 188 -4.09 21.76 -0.72
CA ILE A 188 -2.93 21.37 -1.52
C ILE A 188 -2.05 22.60 -1.72
N ALA A 189 -0.76 22.44 -1.45
CA ALA A 189 0.26 23.34 -1.96
C ALA A 189 0.92 22.70 -3.17
N TYR A 190 0.98 23.42 -4.29
CA TYR A 190 1.67 23.00 -5.51
C TYR A 190 3.15 23.42 -5.48
N PHE A 191 3.96 22.84 -6.36
CA PHE A 191 5.35 23.26 -6.57
C PHE A 191 5.47 24.66 -7.17
#